data_AF-A0A3E0HWV0-F1
#
_entry.id   AF-A0A3E0HWV0-F1
#
_cell.length_a   1.000
_cell.length_b   1.000
_cell.length_c   1.000
_cell.angle_alpha   90.00
_cell.angle_beta   90.00
_cell.angle_gamma   90.00
#
_symmetry.space_group_name_H-M   'P 1'
#
loop_
_entity.id
_entity.type
_entity.pdbx_description
1 polymer ?
#
loop_
_entity_poly.entity_id
_entity_poly.type
_entity_poly.pdbx_seq_one_letter_code
_entity_poly.pdbx_strand_id
1 'polypeptide(L)'
;MIEFLNNISQKPLPVIDVTISVEEYVPISIAASNKELIFDVSSSKEWEAYLESYFSKHQKTVAFGGYLEVRDIYSRSEHFNKLSEENQRNIHLGIDLWCDAGTDILAVLDGEIYSFKNNLNYGDYGPTIIVKHSIEGNDFYSLYGHLSLESLEELSVGKQVKQGEKIGTLGDSFVNGDYAPHLHFQLIIDIEDYFGDYPGVASKKTLDFYKQNCPNPNLLLKLPNETNINKF
;
A
#
# COMPACT_ATOMS: atom_id res chain seq x y z
N MET A 1 11.50 -17.16 4.06
CA MET A 1 11.04 -15.77 4.26
C MET A 1 9.57 -15.69 4.69
N ILE A 2 8.60 -16.24 3.95
CA ILE A 2 7.16 -16.14 4.32
C ILE A 2 6.88 -16.65 5.75
N GLU A 3 7.35 -17.85 6.08
CA GLU A 3 7.17 -18.42 7.43
C GLU A 3 7.83 -17.54 8.51
N PHE A 4 9.03 -17.03 8.22
CA PHE A 4 9.73 -16.09 9.09
C PHE A 4 8.89 -14.83 9.35
N LEU A 5 8.45 -14.13 8.28
CA LEU A 5 7.61 -12.94 8.39
C LEU A 5 6.33 -13.20 9.19
N ASN A 6 5.68 -14.35 8.95
CA ASN A 6 4.47 -14.71 9.68
C ASN A 6 4.71 -14.90 11.19
N ASN A 7 5.92 -15.32 11.57
CA ASN A 7 6.31 -15.64 12.93
C ASN A 7 6.92 -14.45 13.69
N ILE A 8 7.23 -13.33 13.02
CA ILE A 8 7.74 -12.09 13.67
C ILE A 8 6.79 -11.64 14.79
N SER A 9 5.47 -11.68 14.53
CA SER A 9 4.47 -11.34 15.54
C SER A 9 3.20 -12.19 15.37
N GLN A 10 2.69 -12.68 16.50
CA GLN A 10 1.37 -13.31 16.58
C GLN A 10 0.23 -12.28 16.71
N LYS A 11 0.56 -11.04 17.07
CA LYS A 11 -0.39 -9.93 17.16
C LYS A 11 -0.35 -9.06 15.89
N PRO A 12 -1.46 -8.41 15.52
CA PRO A 12 -1.45 -7.39 14.47
C PRO A 12 -0.38 -6.32 14.71
N LEU A 13 0.35 -5.97 13.66
CA LEU A 13 1.28 -4.84 13.65
C LEU A 13 0.62 -3.67 12.90
N PRO A 14 0.16 -2.62 13.59
CA PRO A 14 -0.53 -1.50 12.96
C PRO A 14 0.45 -0.62 12.17
N VAL A 15 -0.01 -0.14 11.01
CA VAL A 15 0.72 0.82 10.15
C VAL A 15 -0.04 2.14 9.98
N ILE A 16 -1.24 2.24 10.54
CA ILE A 16 -2.02 3.46 10.64
C ILE A 16 -2.33 3.73 12.12
N ASP A 17 -2.73 4.96 12.43
CA ASP A 17 -3.04 5.46 13.77
C ASP A 17 -3.68 4.41 14.71
N VAL A 18 -2.98 4.10 15.81
CA VAL A 18 -3.42 3.12 16.81
C VAL A 18 -4.66 3.54 17.60
N THR A 19 -5.09 4.80 17.48
CA THR A 19 -6.37 5.25 18.04
C THR A 19 -7.57 4.70 17.26
N ILE A 20 -7.38 4.28 16.01
CA ILE A 20 -8.41 3.62 15.21
C ILE A 20 -8.41 2.12 15.51
N SER A 21 -9.50 1.62 16.09
CA SER A 21 -9.61 0.20 16.44
C SER A 21 -9.70 -0.67 15.19
N VAL A 22 -9.12 -1.88 15.22
CA VAL A 22 -9.28 -2.88 14.14
C VAL A 22 -10.74 -3.24 13.89
N GLU A 23 -11.63 -3.05 14.87
CA GLU A 23 -13.07 -3.23 14.72
C GLU A 23 -13.68 -2.21 13.75
N GLU A 24 -13.02 -1.09 13.50
CA GLU A 24 -13.43 -0.07 12.53
C GLU A 24 -12.95 -0.35 11.11
N TYR A 25 -12.25 -1.46 10.90
CA TYR A 25 -11.73 -1.85 9.60
C TYR A 25 -12.73 -2.74 8.86
N VAL A 26 -12.78 -2.61 7.53
CA VAL A 26 -13.62 -3.43 6.67
C VAL A 26 -12.88 -3.85 5.40
N PRO A 27 -12.95 -5.14 5.00
CA PRO A 27 -12.35 -5.59 3.75
C PRO A 27 -13.11 -5.01 2.55
N ILE A 28 -12.40 -4.51 1.55
CA ILE A 28 -12.96 -4.03 0.29
C ILE A 28 -12.19 -4.65 -0.89
N SER A 29 -12.91 -4.97 -1.96
CA SER A 29 -12.30 -5.35 -3.25
C SER A 29 -12.51 -4.23 -4.24
N ILE A 30 -11.45 -3.79 -4.89
CA ILE A 30 -11.50 -2.85 -6.01
C ILE A 30 -11.08 -3.50 -7.34
N ALA A 31 -11.19 -4.83 -7.39
CA ALA A 31 -10.86 -5.64 -8.55
C ALA A 31 -11.71 -5.24 -9.76
N ALA A 32 -11.13 -5.40 -10.95
CA ALA A 32 -11.85 -5.30 -12.23
C ALA A 32 -13.07 -6.25 -12.30
N SER A 33 -13.05 -7.34 -11.53
CA SER A 33 -14.17 -8.29 -11.44
C SER A 33 -15.30 -7.83 -10.50
N ASN A 34 -15.10 -6.77 -9.71
CA ASN A 34 -16.11 -6.26 -8.79
C ASN A 34 -17.17 -5.44 -9.54
N LYS A 35 -18.34 -6.07 -9.75
CA LYS A 35 -19.48 -5.46 -10.44
C LYS A 35 -20.22 -4.38 -9.62
N GLU A 36 -19.86 -4.20 -8.36
CA GLU A 36 -20.44 -3.16 -7.50
C GLU A 36 -19.81 -1.77 -7.75
N LEU A 37 -18.68 -1.70 -8.45
CA LEU A 37 -18.00 -0.45 -8.81
C LEU A 37 -18.68 0.22 -10.01
N ILE A 38 -19.87 0.77 -9.79
CA ILE A 38 -20.69 1.41 -10.84
C ILE A 38 -20.44 2.91 -10.86
N PHE A 39 -19.21 3.31 -11.24
CA PHE A 39 -18.76 4.70 -11.36
C PHE A 39 -17.49 4.78 -12.24
N ASP A 40 -17.01 5.97 -12.57
CA ASP A 40 -15.76 6.17 -13.29
C ASP A 40 -14.55 5.87 -12.39
N VAL A 41 -14.04 4.64 -12.49
CA VAL A 41 -12.88 4.17 -11.74
C VAL A 41 -11.58 4.92 -12.04
N SER A 42 -11.55 5.80 -13.04
CA SER A 42 -10.40 6.67 -13.31
C SER A 42 -10.42 7.98 -12.50
N SER A 43 -11.55 8.33 -11.89
CA SER A 43 -11.76 9.59 -11.17
C SER A 43 -11.52 9.44 -9.66
N SER A 44 -10.51 10.12 -9.12
CA SER A 44 -10.25 10.20 -7.67
C SER A 44 -11.47 10.66 -6.88
N LYS A 45 -12.17 11.67 -7.40
CA LYS A 45 -13.37 12.22 -6.78
C LYS A 45 -14.51 11.20 -6.68
N GLU A 46 -14.70 10.36 -7.70
CA GLU A 46 -15.73 9.32 -7.65
C GLU A 46 -15.34 8.19 -6.71
N TRP A 47 -14.03 7.87 -6.62
CA TRP A 47 -13.51 6.97 -5.59
C TRP A 47 -13.74 7.48 -4.17
N GLU A 48 -13.48 8.77 -3.91
CA GLU A 48 -13.74 9.40 -2.61
C GLU A 48 -15.22 9.28 -2.24
N ALA A 49 -16.14 9.64 -3.15
CA ALA A 49 -17.59 9.54 -2.92
C ALA A 49 -18.06 8.08 -2.69
N TYR A 50 -17.46 7.13 -3.42
CA TYR A 50 -17.74 5.70 -3.22
C TYR A 50 -17.26 5.22 -1.84
N LEU A 51 -16.05 5.58 -1.42
CA LEU A 51 -15.48 5.22 -0.12
C LEU A 51 -16.29 5.84 1.03
N GLU A 52 -16.68 7.11 0.95
CA GLU A 52 -17.59 7.74 1.92
C GLU A 52 -18.91 6.97 2.09
N SER A 53 -19.49 6.55 0.96
CA SER A 53 -20.71 5.74 0.95
C SER A 53 -20.48 4.35 1.54
N TYR A 54 -19.33 3.74 1.25
CA TYR A 54 -18.92 2.44 1.75
C TYR A 54 -18.73 2.47 3.28
N PHE A 55 -18.00 3.46 3.79
CA PHE A 55 -17.81 3.71 5.22
C PHE A 55 -19.14 3.90 5.95
N SER A 56 -20.02 4.75 5.40
CA SER A 56 -21.36 5.00 5.96
C SER A 56 -22.21 3.72 6.02
N LYS A 57 -22.20 2.93 4.94
CA LYS A 57 -22.96 1.66 4.85
C LYS A 57 -22.48 0.63 5.87
N HIS A 58 -21.17 0.53 6.09
CA HIS A 58 -20.57 -0.49 6.94
C HIS A 58 -20.37 -0.03 8.40
N GLN A 59 -20.50 1.27 8.69
CA GLN A 59 -20.19 1.90 9.99
C GLN A 59 -18.72 1.66 10.38
N LYS A 60 -17.83 2.05 9.48
CA LYS A 60 -16.38 1.78 9.51
C LYS A 60 -15.62 3.02 9.04
N THR A 61 -14.35 3.12 9.40
CA THR A 61 -13.50 4.28 9.09
C THR A 61 -12.27 3.91 8.27
N VAL A 62 -11.95 2.62 8.17
CA VAL A 62 -10.82 2.11 7.38
C VAL A 62 -11.29 0.99 6.48
N ALA A 63 -11.01 1.09 5.19
CA ALA A 63 -11.22 0.00 4.25
C ALA A 63 -9.86 -0.56 3.84
N PHE A 64 -9.75 -1.88 3.64
CA PHE A 64 -8.47 -2.48 3.28
C PHE A 64 -8.60 -3.64 2.30
N GLY A 65 -7.52 -3.90 1.55
CA GLY A 65 -7.45 -5.07 0.68
C GLY A 65 -6.43 -4.92 -0.44
N GLY A 66 -6.57 -5.76 -1.46
CA GLY A 66 -5.90 -5.53 -2.74
C GLY A 66 -4.66 -6.36 -3.04
N TYR A 67 -4.17 -7.21 -2.12
CA TYR A 67 -2.96 -7.98 -2.42
C TYR A 67 -3.19 -8.98 -3.58
N LEU A 68 -2.43 -8.78 -4.66
CA LEU A 68 -2.53 -9.44 -5.97
C LEU A 68 -3.88 -9.26 -6.67
N GLU A 69 -4.56 -8.15 -6.41
CA GLU A 69 -5.80 -7.80 -7.09
C GLU A 69 -5.50 -7.23 -8.48
N VAL A 70 -6.23 -7.70 -9.50
CA VAL A 70 -6.22 -7.12 -10.86
C VAL A 70 -7.18 -5.94 -10.89
N ARG A 71 -6.69 -4.73 -11.16
CA ARG A 71 -7.49 -3.49 -11.07
C ARG A 71 -7.47 -2.66 -12.35
N ASP A 72 -8.61 -2.08 -12.68
CA ASP A 72 -8.77 -1.24 -13.87
C ASP A 72 -8.23 0.19 -13.67
N ILE A 73 -8.15 0.66 -12.42
CA ILE A 73 -7.73 2.03 -12.06
C ILE A 73 -6.36 2.41 -12.65
N TYR A 74 -5.44 1.45 -12.84
CA TYR A 74 -4.11 1.73 -13.38
C TYR A 74 -4.10 2.08 -14.87
N SER A 75 -5.15 1.71 -15.61
CA SER A 75 -5.26 1.98 -17.05
C SER A 75 -5.31 3.46 -17.41
N ARG A 76 -5.66 4.31 -16.43
CA ARG A 76 -5.74 5.78 -16.59
C ARG A 76 -4.37 6.46 -16.74
N SER A 77 -3.27 5.79 -16.41
CA SER A 77 -1.92 6.36 -16.50
C SER A 77 -1.07 5.68 -17.57
N GLU A 78 -0.46 6.49 -18.43
CA GLU A 78 0.54 6.04 -19.41
C GLU A 78 1.76 5.39 -18.76
N HIS A 79 2.02 5.68 -17.47
CA HIS A 79 3.11 5.04 -16.71
C HIS A 79 2.90 3.52 -16.58
N PHE A 80 1.65 3.05 -16.52
CA PHE A 80 1.31 1.63 -16.39
C PHE A 80 0.73 1.00 -17.65
N ASN A 81 0.19 1.82 -18.55
CA ASN A 81 -0.47 1.36 -19.76
C ASN A 81 0.54 1.15 -20.90
N LYS A 82 1.05 -0.09 -21.06
CA LYS A 82 1.83 -0.52 -22.23
C LYS A 82 0.95 -1.37 -23.16
N LEU A 83 1.12 -1.17 -24.47
CA LEU A 83 0.27 -1.59 -25.60
C LEU A 83 -0.15 -3.08 -25.71
N SER A 84 0.28 -3.98 -24.82
CA SER A 84 -0.09 -5.40 -24.85
C SER A 84 -0.55 -5.88 -23.48
N GLU A 85 -1.63 -6.66 -23.43
CA GLU A 85 -2.25 -7.17 -22.19
C GLU A 85 -1.24 -7.83 -21.22
N GLU A 86 -0.25 -8.57 -21.71
CA GLU A 86 0.74 -9.23 -20.85
C GLU A 86 1.74 -8.28 -20.15
N ASN A 87 1.89 -7.06 -20.69
CA ASN A 87 2.80 -6.03 -20.18
C ASN A 87 2.07 -4.91 -19.45
N GLN A 88 0.73 -4.91 -19.43
CA GLN A 88 -0.05 -3.98 -18.64
C GLN A 88 0.21 -4.25 -17.15
N ARG A 89 0.69 -3.23 -16.43
CA ARG A 89 0.95 -3.33 -14.99
C ARG A 89 -0.33 -3.01 -14.23
N ASN A 90 -1.10 -4.04 -13.89
CA ASN A 90 -2.40 -3.89 -13.25
C ASN A 90 -2.65 -4.84 -12.06
N ILE A 91 -1.67 -5.65 -11.68
CA ILE A 91 -1.76 -6.55 -10.53
C ILE A 91 -1.07 -5.89 -9.35
N HIS A 92 -1.83 -5.60 -8.30
CA HIS A 92 -1.35 -4.88 -7.13
C HIS A 92 -0.45 -5.74 -6.23
N LEU A 93 0.66 -5.18 -5.74
CA LEU A 93 1.69 -5.91 -4.97
C LEU A 93 1.67 -5.60 -3.46
N GLY A 94 0.88 -4.62 -3.04
CA GLY A 94 0.70 -4.25 -1.63
C GLY A 94 -0.67 -4.61 -1.06
N ILE A 95 -0.95 -4.07 0.11
CA ILE A 95 -2.30 -3.88 0.65
C ILE A 95 -2.53 -2.38 0.73
N ASP A 96 -3.71 -1.96 0.29
CA ASP A 96 -4.15 -0.59 0.50
C ASP A 96 -4.98 -0.49 1.77
N LEU A 97 -4.81 0.62 2.49
CA LEU A 97 -5.64 1.02 3.61
C LEU A 97 -6.22 2.41 3.35
N TRP A 98 -7.47 2.46 2.90
CA TRP A 98 -8.21 3.70 2.65
C TRP A 98 -8.72 4.27 3.97
N CYS A 99 -8.32 5.51 4.25
CA CYS A 99 -8.73 6.32 5.40
C CYS A 99 -8.40 7.79 5.12
N ASP A 100 -8.81 8.70 6.01
CA ASP A 100 -8.73 10.13 5.76
C ASP A 100 -7.29 10.63 5.54
N ALA A 101 -7.12 11.59 4.64
CA ALA A 101 -5.86 12.31 4.49
C ALA A 101 -5.44 12.95 5.83
N GLY A 102 -4.14 12.99 6.10
CA GLY A 102 -3.60 13.43 7.38
C GLY A 102 -3.58 12.35 8.48
N THR A 103 -4.15 11.16 8.26
CA THR A 103 -4.04 10.03 9.19
C THR A 103 -2.57 9.65 9.40
N ASP A 104 -2.20 9.40 10.66
CA ASP A 104 -0.84 9.02 11.05
C ASP A 104 -0.44 7.66 10.48
N ILE A 105 0.76 7.59 9.87
CA ILE A 105 1.37 6.38 9.34
C ILE A 105 2.54 5.96 10.23
N LEU A 106 2.55 4.68 10.60
CA LEU A 106 3.45 4.13 11.59
C LEU A 106 4.40 3.11 10.99
N ALA A 107 5.66 3.10 11.45
CA ALA A 107 6.60 2.05 11.11
C ALA A 107 6.11 0.70 11.64
N VAL A 108 5.95 -0.28 10.74
CA VAL A 108 5.42 -1.62 11.09
C VAL A 108 6.30 -2.36 12.09
N LEU A 109 7.62 -2.09 12.06
CA LEU A 109 8.67 -2.75 12.83
C LEU A 109 9.83 -1.78 13.02
N ASP A 110 10.71 -2.08 13.99
CA ASP A 110 12.02 -1.43 14.10
C ASP A 110 12.78 -1.52 12.77
N GLY A 111 13.47 -0.45 12.39
CA GLY A 111 14.20 -0.41 11.14
C GLY A 111 14.95 0.88 10.91
N GLU A 112 15.36 1.07 9.67
CA GLU A 112 16.15 2.21 9.20
C GLU A 112 15.51 2.77 7.93
N ILE A 113 15.38 4.09 7.82
CA ILE A 113 14.96 4.74 6.57
C ILE A 113 15.99 4.42 5.50
N TYR A 114 15.63 3.53 4.58
CA TYR A 114 16.48 3.09 3.48
C TYR A 114 16.52 4.15 2.38
N SER A 115 15.34 4.63 1.97
CA SER A 115 15.21 5.69 0.97
C SER A 115 13.81 6.29 0.99
N PHE A 116 13.66 7.45 0.35
CA PHE A 116 12.38 8.12 0.18
C PHE A 116 12.45 9.03 -1.05
N LYS A 117 11.30 9.32 -1.65
CA LYS A 117 11.18 10.18 -2.83
C LYS A 117 9.74 10.67 -2.98
N ASN A 118 9.56 11.80 -3.65
CA ASN A 118 8.28 12.20 -4.20
C ASN A 118 8.16 11.73 -5.66
N ASN A 119 7.34 10.71 -5.92
CA ASN A 119 7.15 10.09 -7.24
C ASN A 119 6.02 10.80 -8.00
N LEU A 120 6.41 11.73 -8.88
CA LEU A 120 5.52 12.73 -9.48
C LEU A 120 4.76 12.27 -10.74
N ASN A 121 4.92 11.02 -11.20
CA ASN A 121 4.16 10.59 -12.39
C ASN A 121 2.66 10.48 -12.04
N TYR A 122 1.79 10.75 -13.02
CA TYR A 122 0.36 10.58 -12.83
C TYR A 122 0.03 9.11 -12.49
N GLY A 123 -0.75 8.85 -11.45
CA GLY A 123 -1.04 7.50 -10.96
C GLY A 123 0.13 6.81 -10.24
N ASP A 124 1.26 7.47 -10.03
CA ASP A 124 2.36 6.92 -9.23
C ASP A 124 2.09 7.11 -7.73
N TYR A 125 3.06 6.77 -6.87
CA TYR A 125 2.86 6.82 -5.42
C TYR A 125 2.76 8.21 -4.80
N GLY A 126 3.24 9.27 -5.47
CA GLY A 126 3.52 10.53 -4.76
C GLY A 126 4.64 10.34 -3.72
N PRO A 127 4.59 11.02 -2.56
CA PRO A 127 5.55 10.82 -1.47
C PRO A 127 5.59 9.38 -0.96
N THR A 128 6.81 8.81 -0.93
CA THR A 128 7.06 7.41 -0.58
C THR A 128 8.24 7.30 0.37
N ILE A 129 8.10 6.43 1.38
CA ILE A 129 9.17 6.06 2.32
C ILE A 129 9.40 4.55 2.21
N ILE A 130 10.67 4.12 2.21
CA ILE A 130 11.07 2.72 2.29
C ILE A 130 11.91 2.54 3.56
N VAL A 131 11.51 1.61 4.40
CA VAL A 131 12.21 1.23 5.63
C VAL A 131 12.85 -0.13 5.45
N LYS A 132 14.15 -0.25 5.74
CA LYS A 132 14.86 -1.52 5.83
C LYS A 132 14.70 -2.10 7.24
N HIS A 133 14.44 -3.39 7.31
CA HIS A 133 14.38 -4.17 8.54
C HIS A 133 15.47 -5.24 8.51
N SER A 134 16.12 -5.46 9.65
CA SER A 134 17.12 -6.51 9.84
C SER A 134 16.81 -7.25 11.13
N ILE A 135 16.22 -8.45 11.03
CA ILE A 135 15.78 -9.24 12.17
C ILE A 135 16.36 -10.65 12.04
N GLU A 136 17.13 -11.09 13.05
CA GLU A 136 17.77 -12.41 13.08
C GLU A 136 18.61 -12.72 11.83
N GLY A 137 19.27 -11.70 11.26
CA GLY A 137 20.07 -11.83 10.03
C GLY A 137 19.26 -11.91 8.74
N ASN A 138 17.94 -11.73 8.80
CA ASN A 138 17.07 -11.60 7.63
C ASN A 138 16.80 -10.12 7.34
N ASP A 139 17.19 -9.69 6.15
CA ASP A 139 16.89 -8.36 5.64
C ASP A 139 15.63 -8.39 4.76
N PHE A 140 14.79 -7.39 4.92
CA PHE A 140 13.63 -7.12 4.06
C PHE A 140 13.23 -5.64 4.22
N TYR A 141 12.27 -5.18 3.43
CA TYR A 141 11.87 -3.79 3.38
C TYR A 141 10.35 -3.65 3.47
N SER A 142 9.90 -2.52 4.00
CA SER A 142 8.52 -2.07 3.89
C SER A 142 8.46 -0.74 3.15
N LEU A 143 7.51 -0.63 2.21
CA LEU A 143 7.23 0.57 1.43
C LEU A 143 5.89 1.16 1.87
N TYR A 144 5.89 2.48 2.07
CA TYR A 144 4.75 3.30 2.45
C TYR A 144 4.56 4.39 1.38
N GLY A 145 3.56 4.21 0.51
CA GLY A 145 3.23 5.15 -0.56
C GLY A 145 2.10 6.12 -0.19
N HIS A 146 1.79 7.07 -1.08
CA HIS A 146 0.67 8.01 -0.99
C HIS A 146 0.68 8.89 0.27
N LEU A 147 1.87 9.20 0.77
CA LEU A 147 2.05 10.04 1.96
C LEU A 147 1.88 11.53 1.61
N SER A 148 1.76 12.37 2.63
CA SER A 148 1.81 13.83 2.49
C SER A 148 3.24 14.31 2.18
N LEU A 149 3.37 15.50 1.59
CA LEU A 149 4.68 16.09 1.27
C LEU A 149 5.52 16.35 2.52
N GLU A 150 4.87 16.78 3.60
CA GLU A 150 5.44 17.07 4.91
C GLU A 150 6.13 15.85 5.51
N SER A 151 5.69 14.63 5.13
CA SER A 151 6.30 13.39 5.59
C SER A 151 7.76 13.24 5.13
N LEU A 152 8.18 13.97 4.09
CA LEU A 152 9.55 13.89 3.54
C LEU A 152 10.49 14.98 4.06
N GLU A 153 10.00 16.02 4.73
CA GLU A 153 10.78 17.23 5.04
C GLU A 153 11.88 16.99 6.09
N GLU A 154 11.63 16.12 7.07
CA GLU A 154 12.56 15.84 8.19
C GLU A 154 13.16 14.43 8.15
N LEU A 155 13.13 13.78 6.98
CA LEU A 155 13.72 12.46 6.80
C LEU A 155 15.17 12.52 6.36
N SER A 156 15.93 11.53 6.82
CA SER A 156 17.28 11.27 6.35
C SER A 156 17.48 9.78 6.18
N VAL A 157 18.19 9.40 5.11
CA VAL A 157 18.62 8.02 4.90
C VAL A 157 19.52 7.63 6.07
N GLY A 158 19.28 6.44 6.62
CA GLY A 158 19.99 5.95 7.80
C GLY A 158 19.32 6.28 9.14
N LYS A 159 18.26 7.09 9.14
CA LYS A 159 17.50 7.39 10.37
C LYS A 159 16.87 6.10 10.90
N GLN A 160 17.13 5.79 12.16
CA GLN A 160 16.49 4.67 12.84
C GLN A 160 15.04 5.03 13.19
N VAL A 161 14.14 4.08 13.02
CA VAL A 161 12.73 4.18 13.42
C VAL A 161 12.36 3.01 14.31
N LYS A 162 11.45 3.23 15.26
CA LYS A 162 10.91 2.20 16.13
C LYS A 162 9.57 1.70 15.64
N GLN A 163 9.27 0.43 15.92
CA GLN A 163 7.93 -0.11 15.72
C GLN A 163 6.87 0.81 16.37
N GLY A 164 5.88 1.21 15.59
CA GLY A 164 4.81 2.11 16.02
C GLY A 164 5.21 3.59 16.06
N GLU A 165 6.44 3.95 15.70
CA GLU A 165 6.84 5.35 15.52
C GLU A 165 6.13 5.94 14.30
N LYS A 166 5.61 7.16 14.46
CA LYS A 166 5.06 7.92 13.33
C LYS A 166 6.18 8.27 12.35
N ILE A 167 6.03 7.83 11.12
CA ILE A 167 6.97 8.10 10.02
C ILE A 167 6.40 9.07 8.97
N GLY A 168 5.11 9.41 9.07
CA GLY A 168 4.46 10.37 8.19
C GLY A 168 2.96 10.45 8.43
N THR A 169 2.27 11.11 7.50
CA THR A 169 0.82 11.16 7.39
C THR A 169 0.37 10.88 5.96
N LEU A 170 -0.89 10.51 5.76
CA LEU A 170 -1.47 10.33 4.42
C LEU A 170 -1.61 11.64 3.65
N GLY A 171 -1.33 11.58 2.36
CA GLY A 171 -1.53 12.67 1.42
C GLY A 171 -2.94 12.65 0.82
N ASP A 172 -3.40 13.82 0.37
CA ASP A 172 -4.62 13.94 -0.42
C ASP A 172 -4.38 13.62 -1.90
N SER A 173 -5.46 13.66 -2.70
CA SER A 173 -5.42 13.39 -4.13
C SER A 173 -4.51 14.33 -4.93
N PHE A 174 -4.18 15.52 -4.42
CA PHE A 174 -3.30 16.48 -5.12
C PHE A 174 -1.83 16.08 -5.09
N VAL A 175 -1.42 15.29 -4.08
CA VAL A 175 0.00 14.92 -3.88
C VAL A 175 0.26 13.43 -4.05
N ASN A 176 -0.77 12.59 -3.94
CA ASN A 176 -0.62 11.14 -3.91
C ASN A 176 -0.73 10.44 -5.27
N GLY A 177 -0.70 11.18 -6.39
CA GLY A 177 -0.88 10.61 -7.73
C GLY A 177 -2.33 10.55 -8.21
N ASP A 178 -3.20 11.43 -7.69
CA ASP A 178 -4.63 11.52 -8.03
C ASP A 178 -5.43 10.27 -7.62
N TYR A 179 -5.14 9.72 -6.45
CA TYR A 179 -5.92 8.65 -5.84
C TYR A 179 -6.78 9.18 -4.68
N ALA A 180 -7.90 8.54 -4.41
CA ALA A 180 -8.58 8.73 -3.13
C ALA A 180 -7.59 8.41 -1.99
N PRO A 181 -7.56 9.18 -0.89
CA PRO A 181 -6.58 9.00 0.18
C PRO A 181 -6.50 7.55 0.71
N HIS A 182 -5.29 6.99 0.70
CA HIS A 182 -5.02 5.66 1.23
C HIS A 182 -3.52 5.46 1.46
N LEU A 183 -3.16 4.50 2.29
CA LEU A 183 -1.79 3.99 2.38
C LEU A 183 -1.63 2.83 1.38
N HIS A 184 -0.64 2.90 0.48
CA HIS A 184 -0.10 1.69 -0.17
C HIS A 184 0.99 1.11 0.75
N PHE A 185 0.76 -0.07 1.30
CA PHE A 185 1.72 -0.76 2.15
C PHE A 185 2.20 -2.06 1.50
N GLN A 186 3.52 -2.19 1.32
CA GLN A 186 4.11 -3.33 0.62
C GLN A 186 5.35 -3.86 1.35
N LEU A 187 5.50 -5.18 1.37
CA LEU A 187 6.73 -5.84 1.80
C LEU A 187 7.58 -6.19 0.58
N ILE A 188 8.89 -6.10 0.71
CA ILE A 188 9.86 -6.40 -0.35
C ILE A 188 11.00 -7.21 0.28
N ILE A 189 11.31 -8.38 -0.26
CA ILE A 189 12.39 -9.25 0.25
C ILE A 189 13.73 -8.76 -0.26
N ASP A 190 13.87 -8.64 -1.58
CA ASP A 190 15.06 -8.11 -2.24
C ASP A 190 14.74 -6.76 -2.90
N ILE A 191 15.43 -5.70 -2.45
CA ILE A 191 15.25 -4.35 -2.99
C ILE A 191 15.99 -4.16 -4.32
N GLU A 192 16.86 -5.09 -4.70
CA GLU A 192 17.72 -4.99 -5.87
C GLU A 192 18.49 -3.65 -5.84
N ASP A 193 18.47 -2.90 -6.94
CA ASP A 193 19.11 -1.58 -7.05
C ASP A 193 18.12 -0.41 -6.89
N TYR A 194 16.89 -0.68 -6.42
CA TYR A 194 15.86 0.34 -6.27
C TYR A 194 16.16 1.31 -5.12
N PHE A 195 15.84 2.59 -5.34
CA PHE A 195 16.05 3.67 -4.36
C PHE A 195 14.98 4.76 -4.52
N GLY A 196 14.23 5.03 -3.45
CA GLY A 196 13.14 6.00 -3.41
C GLY A 196 11.85 5.56 -4.12
N ASP A 197 11.84 4.39 -4.74
CA ASP A 197 10.71 3.84 -5.48
C ASP A 197 10.88 2.31 -5.53
N TYR A 198 9.78 1.57 -5.70
CA TYR A 198 9.79 0.14 -6.02
C TYR A 198 8.46 -0.23 -6.69
N PRO A 199 8.44 -1.12 -7.70
CA PRO A 199 7.21 -1.49 -8.39
C PRO A 199 6.07 -1.90 -7.45
N GLY A 200 4.98 -1.13 -7.46
CA GLY A 200 3.74 -1.42 -6.70
C GLY A 200 2.71 -2.23 -7.45
N VAL A 201 2.93 -2.35 -8.76
CA VAL A 201 2.09 -3.12 -9.67
C VAL A 201 2.95 -3.96 -10.61
N ALA A 202 2.56 -5.22 -10.74
CA ALA A 202 3.12 -6.17 -11.69
C ALA A 202 2.23 -6.29 -12.92
N SER A 203 2.84 -6.71 -14.04
CA SER A 203 2.10 -7.27 -15.15
C SER A 203 1.97 -8.78 -15.00
N LYS A 204 1.09 -9.40 -15.77
CA LYS A 204 0.95 -10.88 -15.80
C LYS A 204 2.28 -11.58 -16.05
N LYS A 205 3.12 -11.00 -16.93
CA LYS A 205 4.45 -11.52 -17.27
C LYS A 205 5.43 -11.52 -16.09
N THR A 206 5.38 -10.51 -15.23
CA THR A 206 6.32 -10.35 -14.10
C THR A 206 5.75 -10.85 -12.77
N LEU A 207 4.49 -11.31 -12.76
CA LEU A 207 3.76 -11.67 -11.55
C LEU A 207 4.49 -12.74 -10.72
N ASP A 208 5.00 -13.80 -11.35
CA ASP A 208 5.63 -14.90 -10.61
C ASP A 208 6.86 -14.46 -9.83
N PHE A 209 7.62 -13.49 -10.37
CA PHE A 209 8.74 -12.88 -9.68
C PHE A 209 8.26 -12.02 -8.50
N TYR A 210 7.38 -11.05 -8.77
CA TYR A 210 6.95 -10.11 -7.73
C TYR A 210 6.10 -10.78 -6.65
N LYS A 211 5.34 -11.83 -6.95
CA LYS A 211 4.62 -12.61 -5.94
C LYS A 211 5.55 -13.30 -4.93
N GLN A 212 6.75 -13.68 -5.36
CA GLN A 212 7.77 -14.24 -4.48
C GLN A 212 8.50 -13.14 -3.71
N ASN A 213 8.82 -12.03 -4.37
CA ASN A 213 9.61 -10.96 -3.78
C ASN A 213 8.79 -9.98 -2.92
N CYS A 214 7.50 -9.84 -3.19
CA CYS A 214 6.55 -8.97 -2.47
C CYS A 214 5.49 -9.84 -1.80
N PRO A 215 5.79 -10.47 -0.65
CA PRO A 215 4.84 -11.35 0.03
C PRO A 215 3.66 -10.56 0.61
N ASN A 216 2.54 -11.24 0.87
CA ASN A 216 1.33 -10.61 1.39
C ASN A 216 1.65 -9.82 2.68
N PRO A 217 1.46 -8.49 2.72
CA PRO A 217 1.70 -7.69 3.92
C PRO A 217 0.87 -8.14 5.13
N ASN A 218 -0.22 -8.87 4.90
CA ASN A 218 -1.02 -9.44 5.97
C ASN A 218 -0.29 -10.47 6.84
N LEU A 219 0.89 -10.95 6.42
CA LEU A 219 1.81 -11.70 7.27
C LEU A 219 2.23 -10.91 8.53
N LEU A 220 2.22 -9.57 8.46
CA LEU A 220 2.51 -8.67 9.59
C LEU A 220 1.24 -7.98 10.11
N LEU A 221 0.38 -7.49 9.21
CA LEU A 221 -0.78 -6.68 9.60
C LEU A 221 -1.87 -7.50 10.32
N LYS A 222 -2.00 -8.80 10.01
CA LYS A 222 -3.04 -9.70 10.56
C LYS A 222 -4.47 -9.13 10.49
N LEU A 223 -4.78 -8.39 9.42
CA LEU A 223 -6.10 -7.86 9.12
C LEU A 223 -7.10 -9.01 8.93
N PRO A 224 -8.27 -8.94 9.56
CA PRO A 224 -9.26 -10.00 9.53
C PRO A 224 -9.86 -10.15 8.12
N ASN A 225 -10.04 -11.38 7.64
CA ASN A 225 -10.70 -11.67 6.34
C ASN A 225 -10.04 -11.08 5.08
N GLU A 226 -8.82 -10.54 5.14
CA GLU A 226 -8.09 -10.02 3.97
C GLU A 226 -7.94 -11.07 2.85
N THR A 227 -7.73 -12.33 3.23
CA THR A 227 -7.57 -13.43 2.27
C THR A 227 -8.86 -13.83 1.55
N ASN A 228 -10.02 -13.35 2.04
CA ASN A 228 -11.33 -13.64 1.45
C ASN A 228 -11.74 -12.60 0.39
N ILE A 229 -10.93 -11.57 0.19
CA ILE A 229 -11.11 -10.56 -0.86
C ILE A 229 -10.68 -11.23 -2.18
N ASN A 230 -11.59 -11.37 -3.15
CA ASN A 230 -11.41 -12.15 -4.38
C ASN A 230 -9.99 -12.04 -4.99
N LYS A 231 -9.22 -13.12 -4.90
CA LYS A 231 -7.87 -13.23 -5.47
C LYS A 231 -7.91 -14.15 -6.68
N PHE A 232 -7.99 -13.55 -7.87
CA PHE A 232 -8.04 -14.21 -9.19
C PHE A 232 -9.23 -15.12 -9.46
#